data_AF-K2KKH0-F1
#
_entry.id   AF-K2KKH0-F1
#
_cell.length_a   1.000
_cell.length_b   1.000
_cell.length_c   1.000
_cell.angle_alpha   90.00
_cell.angle_beta   90.00
_cell.angle_gamma   90.00
#
_symmetry.space_group_name_H-M   'P 1'
#
loop_
_entity.id
_entity.type
_entity.pdbx_description
1 polymer ?
#
loop_
_entity_poly.entity_id
_entity_poly.type
_entity_poly.pdbx_seq_one_letter_code
_entity_poly.pdbx_strand_id
1 'polypeptide(L)' 'MRVNYDRLLQNASPLLELSQNTSFKIYRKAYQKSLPLLRAIRRWVKKLGL' A
#
# COMPACT_ATOMS: atom_id res chain seq x y z
N MET A 1 19.36 -19.80 19.55
CA MET A 1 18.21 -19.68 18.63
C MET A 1 18.06 -18.29 17.97
N ARG A 2 18.36 -17.15 18.65
CA ARG A 2 18.24 -15.80 18.04
C ARG A 2 19.08 -15.57 16.76
N VAL A 3 20.30 -16.10 16.72
CA VAL A 3 21.23 -15.96 15.57
C VAL A 3 20.63 -16.46 14.25
N ASN A 4 19.77 -17.50 14.28
CA ASN A 4 19.17 -18.05 13.07
C ASN A 4 17.99 -17.17 12.58
N TYR A 5 17.22 -16.60 13.51
CA TYR A 5 16.18 -15.62 13.18
C TYR A 5 16.76 -14.31 12.64
N ASP A 6 17.83 -13.78 13.23
CA ASP A 6 18.51 -12.59 12.72
C ASP A 6 19.03 -12.81 11.29
N ARG A 7 19.54 -14.01 10.99
CA ARG A 7 19.99 -14.36 9.64
C ARG A 7 18.83 -14.51 8.65
N LEU A 8 17.73 -15.13 9.06
CA LEU A 8 16.51 -15.22 8.25
C LEU A 8 15.90 -13.83 8.00
N LEU A 9 15.87 -12.97 9.02
CA LEU A 9 15.40 -11.60 8.93
C LEU A 9 16.31 -10.77 8.03
N GLN A 10 17.64 -10.87 8.15
CA GLN A 10 18.58 -10.20 7.26
C GLN A 10 18.43 -10.65 5.80
N ASN A 11 18.20 -11.94 5.55
CA ASN A 11 17.97 -12.44 4.19
C ASN A 11 16.58 -12.06 3.63
N ALA A 12 15.58 -11.92 4.50
CA ALA A 12 14.23 -11.50 4.12
C ALA A 12 14.10 -9.98 3.97
N SER A 13 14.91 -9.19 4.67
CA SER A 13 14.95 -7.73 4.60
C SER A 13 14.99 -7.20 3.16
N PRO A 14 15.89 -7.62 2.26
CA PRO A 14 15.93 -7.10 0.89
C PRO A 14 14.70 -7.48 0.06
N LEU A 15 14.11 -8.67 0.27
CA LEU A 15 12.87 -9.08 -0.42
C LEU A 15 11.65 -8.36 0.12
N LEU A 16 11.62 -8.10 1.43
CA LEU A 16 10.61 -7.29 2.07
C LEU A 16 10.68 -5.84 1.56
N GLU A 17 11.88 -5.26 1.50
CA GLU A 17 12.14 -3.94 0.94
C GLU A 17 11.78 -3.87 -0.55
N LEU A 18 12.09 -4.91 -1.31
CA LEU A 18 11.72 -5.03 -2.72
C LEU A 18 10.20 -5.08 -2.91
N SER A 19 9.52 -5.95 -2.16
CA SER A 19 8.06 -6.09 -2.19
C SER A 19 7.37 -4.81 -1.69
N GLN A 20 7.96 -4.11 -0.73
CA GLN A 20 7.47 -2.82 -0.27
C GLN A 20 7.69 -1.75 -1.34
N ASN A 21 8.85 -1.71 -2.01
CA ASN A 21 9.14 -0.70 -3.03
C ASN A 21 8.24 -0.83 -4.26
N THR A 22 7.78 -2.05 -4.58
CA THR A 22 6.94 -2.31 -5.75
C THR A 22 5.47 -2.37 -5.40
N SER A 23 5.06 -3.19 -4.43
CA SER A 23 3.65 -3.34 -4.06
C SER A 23 3.06 -2.05 -3.49
N PHE A 24 3.78 -1.37 -2.60
CA PHE A 24 3.29 -0.10 -2.04
C PHE A 24 3.23 1.01 -3.11
N LYS A 25 4.17 0.99 -4.07
CA LYS A 25 4.21 1.95 -5.18
C LYS A 25 3.10 1.69 -6.21
N ILE A 26 2.79 0.42 -6.50
CA ILE A 26 1.66 0.02 -7.34
C ILE A 26 0.35 0.41 -6.65
N TYR A 27 0.20 0.11 -5.36
CA TYR A 27 -0.95 0.51 -4.55
C TYR A 27 -1.15 2.03 -4.60
N ARG A 28 -0.11 2.81 -4.32
CA ARG A 28 -0.18 4.28 -4.36
C ARG A 28 -0.56 4.78 -5.76
N LYS A 29 -0.02 4.18 -6.83
CA LYS A 29 -0.32 4.58 -8.22
C LYS A 29 -1.77 4.25 -8.60
N ALA A 30 -2.27 3.09 -8.21
CA ALA A 30 -3.66 2.70 -8.41
C ALA A 30 -4.61 3.60 -7.60
N TYR A 31 -4.28 3.80 -6.31
CA TYR A 31 -5.03 4.67 -5.41
C TYR A 31 -5.08 6.12 -5.91
N GLN A 32 -3.95 6.68 -6.37
CA GLN A 32 -3.92 8.04 -6.90
C GLN A 32 -4.78 8.20 -8.16
N LYS A 33 -4.85 7.17 -9.01
CA LYS A 33 -5.74 7.15 -10.19
C LYS A 33 -7.23 7.02 -9.80
N SER A 34 -7.55 6.25 -8.76
CA SER A 34 -8.94 6.09 -8.28
C SER A 34 -9.40 7.21 -7.35
N LEU A 35 -8.48 7.98 -6.76
CA LEU A 35 -8.76 9.09 -5.85
C LEU A 35 -9.72 10.16 -6.42
N PRO A 36 -9.59 10.65 -7.67
CA PRO A 36 -10.55 11.61 -8.21
C PRO A 36 -11.96 11.04 -8.32
N LEU A 37 -12.11 9.76 -8.67
CA LEU A 37 -13.40 9.06 -8.73
C LEU A 37 -14.01 8.93 -7.32
N LEU A 38 -13.21 8.49 -6.34
CA LEU A 38 -13.64 8.41 -4.94
C LEU A 38 -14.06 9.78 -4.39
N ARG A 39 -13.35 10.85 -4.76
CA ARG A 39 -13.72 12.22 -4.40
C ARG A 39 -15.03 12.65 -5.04
N ALA A 40 -15.27 12.28 -6.30
CA ALA A 40 -16.54 12.54 -6.96
C ALA A 40 -17.67 11.82 -6.22
N ILE A 41 -17.56 10.51 -6.02
CA ILE A 41 -18.55 9.69 -5.30
C ILE A 41 -18.82 10.28 -3.90
N ARG A 42 -17.78 10.65 -3.15
CA ARG A 42 -17.94 11.28 -1.84
C ARG A 42 -18.74 12.59 -1.88
N ARG A 43 -18.55 13.42 -2.92
CA ARG A 43 -19.35 14.64 -3.12
C ARG A 43 -20.80 14.31 -3.46
N TRP A 44 -21.03 13.27 -4.26
CA TRP A 44 -22.37 12.80 -4.61
C TRP A 44 -23.12 12.27 -3.39
N VAL A 45 -22.49 11.40 -2.59
CA VAL A 45 -23.07 10.89 -1.33
C VAL A 45 -23.44 12.05 -0.39
N LYS A 46 -22.53 13.02 -0.20
CA LYS A 46 -22.83 14.22 0.60
C LYS A 46 -23.99 15.05 0.06
N LYS A 47 -24.14 15.16 -1.27
CA LYS A 47 -25.27 15.86 -1.89
C LYS A 47 -26.59 15.12 -1.73
N LEU A 48 -26.55 13.80 -1.69
CA LEU A 48 -27.71 12.93 -1.52
C LEU A 48 -28.19 12.85 -0.07
N GLY A 49 -27.45 13.42 0.89
CA GLY A 49 -27.84 13.44 2.31
C GLY A 49 -27.73 12.08 3.01
N LEU A 50 -26.97 11.15 2.42
CA LEU A 50 -26.58 9.85 3.01
C LEU A 50 -25.36 9.99 3.94
#